data_AF-A0A3C1URQ0-F1
#
_entry.id   AF-A0A3C1URQ0-F1
#
_cell.length_a   1.000
_cell.length_b   1.000
_cell.length_c   1.000
_cell.angle_alpha   90.00
_cell.angle_beta   90.00
_cell.angle_gamma   90.00
#
_symmetry.space_group_name_H-M   'P 1'
#
loop_
_entity.id
_entity.type
_entity.pdbx_description
1 polymer ?
#
loop_
_entity_poly.entity_id
_entity_poly.type
_entity_poly.pdbx_seq_one_letter_code
_entity_poly.pdbx_strand_id
1 'polypeptide(L)'
;MKLTAVLTLMLLCSLQSTTRQVRISDFSAFNSSTLADEEGSQGDWVELVNLGSQTINLNSWNLTDDPQSLRKWTFPSVLLSPGKYLVIFASRVSIKTYFDQESGCA
;
A
#
# COMPACT_ATOMS: atom_id res chain seq x y z
N MET A 1 46.01 0.43 8.70
CA MET A 1 44.87 1.34 9.01
C MET A 1 44.07 1.79 7.78
N LYS A 2 44.59 1.71 6.54
CA LYS A 2 43.89 2.23 5.34
C LYS A 2 43.15 1.20 4.48
N LEU A 3 43.25 -0.11 4.77
CA LEU A 3 42.57 -1.16 3.99
C LEU A 3 41.33 -1.71 4.70
N THR A 4 41.37 -1.84 6.03
CA THR A 4 40.24 -2.30 6.84
C THR A 4 39.04 -1.36 6.80
N ALA A 5 39.26 -0.04 6.70
CA ALA A 5 38.21 0.98 6.59
C ALA A 5 37.51 0.99 5.21
N VAL A 6 38.25 0.66 4.13
CA VAL A 6 37.68 0.60 2.78
C VAL A 6 36.86 -0.68 2.59
N LEU A 7 37.33 -1.80 3.15
CA LEU A 7 36.62 -3.08 3.13
C LEU A 7 35.30 -3.03 3.94
N THR A 8 35.30 -2.33 5.08
CA THR A 8 34.08 -2.12 5.88
C THR A 8 33.12 -1.13 5.21
N LEU A 9 33.61 -0.08 4.55
CA LEU A 9 32.78 0.88 3.82
C LEU A 9 32.06 0.25 2.60
N MET A 10 32.71 -0.69 1.89
CA MET A 10 32.07 -1.45 0.81
C MET A 10 31.08 -2.51 1.33
N LEU A 11 31.32 -3.09 2.52
CA LEU A 11 30.42 -4.07 3.16
C LEU A 11 29.17 -3.41 3.79
N LEU A 12 29.25 -2.12 4.16
CA LEU A 12 28.08 -1.34 4.62
C LEU A 12 27.17 -0.87 3.47
N CYS A 13 27.61 -0.97 2.21
CA CYS A 13 26.91 -0.39 1.06
C CYS A 13 25.93 -1.37 0.35
N SER A 14 25.80 -2.61 0.82
CA SER A 14 25.11 -3.69 0.09
C SER A 14 23.71 -4.08 0.60
N LEU A 15 23.05 -3.27 1.43
CA LEU A 15 21.71 -3.59 1.96
C LEU A 15 20.63 -2.53 1.70
N GLN A 16 20.82 -1.65 0.72
CA GLN A 16 19.78 -0.69 0.36
C GLN A 16 18.85 -1.29 -0.68
N SER A 17 18.05 -2.27 -0.24
CA SER A 17 16.92 -2.78 -1.01
C SER A 17 15.84 -1.69 -1.07
N THR A 18 15.85 -0.88 -2.13
CA THR A 18 14.80 0.11 -2.41
C THR A 18 13.55 -0.56 -2.97
N THR A 19 13.12 -1.68 -2.38
CA THR A 19 11.81 -2.24 -2.74
C THR A 19 10.78 -1.17 -2.39
N ARG A 20 9.91 -0.84 -3.34
CA ARG A 20 8.72 -0.03 -3.04
C ARG A 20 7.96 -0.76 -1.93
N GLN A 21 8.01 -0.16 -0.73
CA GLN A 21 7.51 -0.74 0.50
C GLN A 21 6.00 -0.93 0.44
N VAL A 22 5.27 0.04 -0.11
CA VAL A 22 3.82 -0.04 -0.33
C VAL A 22 3.54 -0.33 -1.81
N ARG A 23 2.67 -1.31 -2.08
CA ARG A 23 2.26 -1.71 -3.43
C ARG A 23 0.75 -1.90 -3.50
N ILE A 24 0.20 -1.78 -4.70
CA ILE A 24 -1.13 -2.31 -5.00
C ILE A 24 -1.01 -3.83 -5.07
N SER A 25 -1.72 -4.55 -4.21
CA SER A 25 -1.78 -6.01 -4.22
C SER A 25 -2.93 -6.54 -5.07
N ASP A 26 -4.08 -5.86 -5.05
CA ASP A 26 -5.26 -6.26 -5.80
C ASP A 26 -6.19 -5.06 -6.08
N PHE A 27 -7.15 -5.22 -6.99
CA PHE A 27 -8.20 -4.24 -7.26
C PHE A 27 -9.40 -4.87 -7.98
N SER A 28 -10.58 -4.25 -7.83
CA SER A 28 -11.75 -4.53 -8.66
C SER A 28 -12.32 -3.24 -9.22
N ALA A 29 -12.45 -3.18 -10.55
CA ALA A 29 -13.06 -2.07 -11.29
C ALA A 29 -14.49 -2.37 -11.78
N PHE A 30 -15.01 -3.54 -11.38
CA PHE A 30 -16.41 -3.90 -11.53
C PHE A 30 -16.74 -4.95 -10.47
N ASN A 31 -17.12 -4.46 -9.29
CA ASN A 31 -17.46 -5.32 -8.18
C ASN A 31 -18.97 -5.55 -8.11
N SER A 32 -19.42 -6.78 -8.35
CA SER A 32 -20.84 -7.14 -8.28
C SER A 32 -21.17 -8.18 -7.21
N SER A 33 -20.15 -8.65 -6.45
CA SER A 33 -20.35 -9.75 -5.52
C SER A 33 -19.24 -9.96 -4.48
N THR A 34 -18.10 -9.27 -4.53
CA THR A 34 -16.96 -9.58 -3.64
C THR A 34 -17.04 -8.80 -2.34
N LEU A 35 -16.69 -7.52 -2.35
CA LEU A 35 -16.65 -6.67 -1.16
C LEU A 35 -17.78 -5.65 -1.18
N ALA A 36 -18.37 -5.36 -0.02
CA ALA A 36 -19.29 -4.23 0.13
C ALA A 36 -18.66 -3.18 1.06
N ASP A 37 -18.91 -1.91 0.79
CA ASP A 37 -18.56 -0.80 1.67
C ASP A 37 -19.49 -0.74 2.91
N GLU A 38 -19.30 0.24 3.78
CA GLU A 38 -20.05 0.40 5.03
C GLU A 38 -21.55 0.66 4.80
N GLU A 39 -21.93 1.13 3.61
CA GLU A 39 -23.33 1.36 3.22
C GLU A 39 -23.92 0.13 2.50
N GLY A 40 -23.16 -0.96 2.37
CA GLY A 40 -23.56 -2.18 1.66
C GLY A 40 -23.41 -2.06 0.14
N SER A 41 -22.76 -1.01 -0.36
CA SER A 41 -22.54 -0.79 -1.79
C SER A 41 -21.30 -1.56 -2.27
N GLN A 42 -21.46 -2.31 -3.36
CA GLN A 42 -20.39 -3.08 -3.98
C GLN A 42 -19.59 -2.21 -4.95
N GLY A 43 -18.99 -1.14 -4.44
CA GLY A 43 -18.18 -0.26 -5.25
C GLY A 43 -16.86 -0.89 -5.70
N ASP A 44 -16.26 -0.26 -6.70
CA ASP A 44 -14.86 -0.51 -7.08
C ASP A 44 -13.94 -0.33 -5.87
N TRP A 45 -12.84 -1.06 -5.83
CA TRP A 45 -11.88 -0.97 -4.73
C TRP A 45 -10.45 -1.25 -5.19
N VAL A 46 -9.49 -0.76 -4.41
CA VAL A 46 -8.06 -1.04 -4.55
C VAL A 46 -7.49 -1.47 -3.20
N GLU A 47 -6.62 -2.47 -3.19
CA GLU A 47 -5.92 -2.94 -2.01
C GLU A 47 -4.44 -2.56 -2.07
N LEU A 48 -3.94 -1.98 -0.98
CA LEU A 48 -2.54 -1.72 -0.74
C LEU A 48 -1.97 -2.69 0.29
N VAL A 49 -0.72 -3.11 0.09
CA VAL A 49 0.05 -3.89 1.06
C VAL A 49 1.37 -3.20 1.37
N ASN A 50 1.76 -3.18 2.66
CA ASN A 50 3.11 -2.78 3.07
C ASN A 50 4.03 -4.00 3.18
N LEU A 51 4.86 -4.23 2.17
CA LEU A 51 5.92 -5.25 2.12
C LEU A 51 7.24 -4.77 2.76
N GLY A 52 7.29 -3.55 3.28
CA GLY A 52 8.42 -3.02 4.03
C GLY A 52 8.50 -3.60 5.44
N SER A 53 9.63 -3.39 6.11
CA SER A 53 9.87 -3.82 7.50
C SER A 53 9.46 -2.78 8.55
N GLN A 54 8.94 -1.62 8.15
CA GLN A 54 8.56 -0.52 9.03
C GLN A 54 7.13 -0.06 8.77
N THR A 55 6.46 0.45 9.80
CA THR A 55 5.16 1.12 9.67
C THR A 55 5.32 2.43 8.91
N ILE A 56 4.44 2.67 7.94
CA ILE A 56 4.46 3.87 7.10
C ILE A 56 3.21 4.69 7.35
N ASN A 57 3.36 6.01 7.47
CA ASN A 57 2.23 6.92 7.41
C ASN A 57 1.98 7.33 5.95
N LEU A 58 0.78 7.03 5.43
CA LEU A 58 0.37 7.36 4.07
C LEU A 58 -0.08 8.81 3.90
N ASN A 59 0.00 9.64 4.94
CA ASN A 59 -0.39 11.05 4.85
C ASN A 59 0.22 11.74 3.62
N SER A 60 -0.61 12.47 2.87
CA SER A 60 -0.22 13.20 1.65
C SER A 60 0.20 12.33 0.45
N TRP A 61 0.07 11.00 0.53
CA TRP A 61 0.14 10.14 -0.65
C TRP A 61 -1.06 10.40 -1.55
N ASN A 62 -0.97 10.04 -2.83
CA ASN A 62 -2.04 10.28 -3.78
C ASN A 62 -2.41 9.01 -4.55
N LEU A 63 -3.70 8.86 -4.84
CA LEU A 63 -4.25 7.86 -5.75
C LEU A 63 -4.79 8.57 -7.00
N THR A 64 -4.52 8.00 -8.17
CA THR A 64 -5.05 8.46 -9.44
C THR A 64 -5.20 7.30 -10.42
N ASP A 65 -6.19 7.41 -11.30
CA ASP A 65 -6.40 6.62 -12.51
C ASP A 65 -5.99 7.40 -13.78
N ASP A 66 -5.57 8.66 -13.64
CA ASP A 66 -5.22 9.55 -14.75
C ASP A 66 -3.74 9.97 -14.65
N PRO A 67 -2.90 9.57 -15.62
CA PRO A 67 -1.49 9.92 -15.62
C PRO A 67 -1.22 11.42 -15.80
N GLN A 68 -2.20 12.20 -16.27
CA GLN A 68 -2.11 13.65 -16.39
C GLN A 68 -2.55 14.39 -15.12
N SER A 69 -3.26 13.71 -14.21
CA SER A 69 -3.77 14.30 -12.96
C SER A 69 -3.37 13.43 -11.76
N LEU A 70 -2.14 13.58 -11.27
CA LEU A 70 -1.56 12.70 -10.25
C LEU A 70 -2.12 12.85 -8.82
N ARG A 71 -3.00 13.83 -8.56
CA ARG A 71 -3.50 14.19 -7.21
C ARG A 71 -5.03 14.17 -7.10
N LYS A 72 -5.70 13.21 -7.75
CA LYS A 72 -7.16 13.10 -7.72
C LYS A 72 -7.70 12.81 -6.32
N TRP A 73 -7.03 11.95 -5.57
CA TRP A 73 -7.36 11.70 -4.18
C TRP A 73 -6.10 11.67 -3.31
N THR A 74 -6.16 12.30 -2.14
CA THR A 74 -5.05 12.41 -1.21
C THR A 74 -5.38 11.66 0.07
N PHE A 75 -4.47 10.78 0.49
CA PHE A 75 -4.63 10.00 1.71
C PHE A 75 -4.57 10.91 2.96
N PRO A 76 -5.49 10.71 3.94
CA PRO A 76 -5.31 11.26 5.28
C PRO A 76 -4.17 10.52 6.01
N SER A 77 -3.91 10.90 7.26
CA SER A 77 -2.95 10.18 8.10
C SER A 77 -3.43 8.77 8.42
N VAL A 78 -2.89 7.78 7.71
CA VAL A 78 -3.15 6.35 7.90
C VAL A 78 -1.83 5.64 8.14
N LEU A 79 -1.72 4.90 9.25
CA LEU A 79 -0.54 4.10 9.58
C LEU A 79 -0.73 2.67 9.06
N LEU A 80 0.13 2.26 8.12
CA LEU A 80 0.13 0.92 7.54
C LEU A 80 1.35 0.14 8.04
N SER A 81 1.11 -0.80 8.95
CA SER A 81 2.15 -1.65 9.55
C SER A 81 2.71 -2.68 8.55
N PRO A 82 3.92 -3.22 8.79
CA PRO A 82 4.51 -4.29 7.97
C PRO A 82 3.57 -5.49 7.80
N GLY A 83 3.45 -5.99 6.57
CA GLY A 83 2.62 -7.13 6.21
C GLY A 83 1.11 -6.88 6.26
N LYS A 84 0.67 -5.63 6.51
CA LYS A 84 -0.75 -5.29 6.59
C LYS A 84 -1.28 -4.70 5.29
N TYR A 85 -2.60 -4.84 5.15
CA TYR A 85 -3.37 -4.50 3.97
C TYR A 85 -4.34 -3.35 4.25
N LEU A 86 -4.61 -2.55 3.23
CA LEU A 86 -5.54 -1.43 3.26
C LEU A 86 -6.40 -1.47 2.00
N VAL A 87 -7.70 -1.66 2.17
CA VAL A 87 -8.67 -1.57 1.07
C VAL A 87 -9.26 -0.16 1.04
N ILE A 88 -9.29 0.43 -0.14
CA ILE A 88 -9.89 1.73 -0.42
C ILE A 88 -11.03 1.50 -1.42
N PHE A 89 -12.26 1.83 -1.03
CA PHE A 89 -13.38 1.81 -1.97
C PHE A 89 -13.44 3.12 -2.75
N ALA A 90 -13.51 3.00 -4.08
CA ALA A 90 -13.69 4.11 -5.01
C ALA A 90 -15.16 4.55 -5.12
N SER A 91 -16.11 3.84 -4.47
CA SER A 91 -17.40 4.41 -4.09
C SER A 91 -17.22 5.34 -2.88
N ARG A 92 -17.04 6.64 -3.13
CA ARG A 92 -17.12 7.69 -2.09
C ARG A 92 -16.05 7.66 -0.97
N VAL A 93 -14.91 6.97 -1.18
CA VAL A 93 -13.72 6.98 -0.32
C VAL A 93 -14.02 6.55 1.13
N SER A 94 -14.43 5.31 1.32
CA SER A 94 -14.33 4.64 2.61
C SER A 94 -13.00 3.87 2.68
N ILE A 95 -12.30 4.00 3.82
CA ILE A 95 -11.02 3.35 4.10
C ILE A 95 -11.29 2.17 5.03
N LYS A 96 -10.98 0.94 4.58
CA LYS A 96 -11.05 -0.23 5.46
C LYS A 96 -9.68 -0.88 5.60
N THR A 97 -9.20 -0.96 6.84
CA THR A 97 -8.01 -1.74 7.18
C THR A 97 -8.48 -3.14 7.55
N TYR A 98 -8.22 -4.12 6.69
CA TYR A 98 -8.46 -5.52 7.03
C TYR A 98 -7.16 -6.12 7.57
N PHE A 99 -7.20 -6.59 8.82
CA PHE A 99 -6.12 -7.37 9.40
C PHE A 99 -6.41 -8.83 9.09
N ASP A 100 -5.79 -9.31 8.02
CA ASP A 100 -5.76 -10.69 7.54
C ASP A 100 -7.02 -11.13 6.76
N GLN A 101 -6.90 -11.19 5.44
CA GLN A 101 -7.63 -12.17 4.65
C GLN A 101 -6.65 -13.32 4.44
N GLU A 102 -6.80 -14.41 5.19
CA GLU A 102 -6.41 -15.69 4.61
C GLU A 102 -7.18 -15.81 3.29
N SER A 103 -6.41 -16.03 2.22
CA SER A 103 -6.85 -16.37 0.88
C SER A 103 -8.16 -17.16 0.89
N GLY A 104 -9.27 -16.48 0.60
CA GLY A 104 -10.59 -17.08 0.50
C GLY A 104 -11.28 -16.51 -0.71
N CYS A 105 -10.99 -17.08 -1.88
CA CYS A 105 -11.92 -17.01 -3.00
C CYS A 105 -13.31 -17.46 -2.52
N ALA A 106 -14.33 -16.67 -2.81
CA ALA A 106 -15.71 -17.12 -2.98
C ALA A 106 -16.27 -16.42 -4.21
#